data_AF-A0A507DNP4-F1
#
_entry.id   AF-A0A507DNP4-F1
#
_cell.length_a   1.000
_cell.length_b   1.000
_cell.length_c   1.000
_cell.angle_alpha   90.00
_cell.angle_beta   90.00
_cell.angle_gamma   90.00
#
_symmetry.space_group_name_H-M   'P 1'
#
loop_
_entity.id
_entity.type
_entity.pdbx_description
1 polymer ?
#
loop_
_entity_poly.entity_id
_entity_poly.type
_entity_poly.pdbx_seq_one_letter_code
_entity_poly.pdbx_strand_id
1 'polypeptide(L)'
;MTDTFGPLNATTDLETLLKVQTYKDLHGKAVSDIVQSIHNDPSIFKSGATCPFISSSLSTQTLTTQPTSQSLKIRQVDIALIEKGLPHFHAITENYFETRLPDTFNWDEVASRLGKEWAGEWYIVAFRSVRNDRADAKALYEADGLAHKEAIESGGLLKYWYGSLNERRQCLAMCVWSSRDFAKLATRKPYHRLASSLASEMYESYTLERWSLTKHVGETVFHLNQL
;
A
#
# COMPACT_ATOMS: atom_id res chain seq x y z
N MET A 1 -17.71 -18.81 -13.44
CA MET A 1 -18.12 -17.62 -12.66
C MET A 1 -17.26 -16.48 -13.14
N THR A 2 -17.87 -15.46 -13.74
CA THR A 2 -17.18 -14.21 -14.06
C THR A 2 -16.83 -13.55 -12.74
N ASP A 3 -15.55 -13.25 -12.57
CA ASP A 3 -15.04 -12.56 -11.40
C ASP A 3 -15.63 -11.15 -11.36
N THR A 4 -16.46 -10.85 -10.37
CA THR A 4 -17.35 -9.66 -10.35
C THR A 4 -16.63 -8.38 -9.94
N PHE A 5 -15.30 -8.42 -9.74
CA PHE A 5 -14.52 -7.29 -9.23
C PHE A 5 -13.82 -6.57 -10.39
N GLY A 6 -14.34 -5.40 -10.75
CA GLY A 6 -13.78 -4.54 -11.79
C GLY A 6 -12.52 -3.79 -11.32
N PRO A 7 -11.78 -3.14 -12.24
CA PRO A 7 -10.54 -2.45 -11.92
C PRO A 7 -10.78 -1.31 -10.91
N LEU A 8 -9.77 -0.99 -10.10
CA LEU A 8 -9.81 0.11 -9.14
C LEU A 8 -8.73 1.14 -9.45
N ASN A 9 -9.10 2.40 -9.31
CA ASN A 9 -8.20 3.54 -9.47
C ASN A 9 -8.45 4.56 -8.35
N ALA A 10 -8.09 4.20 -7.13
CA ALA A 10 -8.38 4.98 -5.93
C ALA A 10 -7.23 5.92 -5.56
N THR A 11 -7.50 7.22 -5.49
CA THR A 11 -6.64 8.19 -4.81
C THR A 11 -7.15 8.34 -3.38
N THR A 12 -6.26 8.27 -2.39
CA THR A 12 -6.65 8.52 -1.00
C THR A 12 -7.12 9.96 -0.86
N ASP A 13 -8.30 10.16 -0.29
CA ASP A 13 -8.84 11.50 -0.13
C ASP A 13 -8.02 12.30 0.89
N LEU A 14 -7.89 13.61 0.63
CA LEU A 14 -7.04 14.48 1.42
C LEU A 14 -7.49 14.57 2.88
N GLU A 15 -8.79 14.56 3.12
CA GLU A 15 -9.37 14.62 4.46
C GLU A 15 -8.95 13.40 5.29
N THR A 16 -9.06 12.19 4.74
CA THR A 16 -8.60 10.95 5.38
C THR A 16 -7.10 10.99 5.63
N LEU A 17 -6.30 11.38 4.64
CA LEU A 17 -4.84 11.41 4.78
C LEU A 17 -4.39 12.35 5.92
N LEU A 18 -4.98 13.55 6.00
CA LEU A 18 -4.67 14.53 7.04
C LEU A 18 -5.26 14.15 8.40
N LYS A 19 -6.45 13.56 8.46
CA LYS A 19 -7.04 13.04 9.71
C LYS A 19 -6.15 11.96 10.33
N VAL A 20 -5.68 11.01 9.52
CA VAL A 20 -4.78 9.95 9.99
C VAL A 20 -3.47 10.53 10.52
N GLN A 21 -2.87 11.50 9.82
CA GLN A 21 -1.67 12.19 10.29
C GLN A 21 -1.92 12.92 11.62
N THR A 22 -2.99 13.71 11.69
CA THR A 22 -3.36 14.51 12.88
C THR A 22 -3.62 13.60 14.09
N TYR A 23 -4.36 12.51 13.89
CA TYR A 23 -4.62 11.54 14.94
C TYR A 23 -3.32 10.94 15.50
N LYS A 24 -2.37 10.58 14.63
CA LYS A 24 -1.06 10.07 15.07
C LYS A 24 -0.26 11.11 15.84
N ASP A 25 -0.26 12.35 15.38
CA ASP A 25 0.46 13.45 16.03
C ASP A 25 -0.11 13.76 17.42
N LEU A 26 -1.44 13.76 17.58
CA LEU A 26 -2.13 14.05 18.85
C LEU A 26 -1.98 12.93 19.89
N HIS A 27 -2.02 11.67 19.46
CA HIS A 27 -2.06 10.55 20.39
C HIS A 27 -0.69 9.96 20.70
N GLY A 28 0.38 10.33 19.97
CA GLY A 28 1.73 9.81 20.18
C GLY A 28 1.85 8.28 20.06
N LYS A 29 0.77 7.62 19.60
CA LYS A 29 0.65 6.17 19.55
C LYS A 29 1.11 5.66 18.20
N ALA A 30 2.01 4.69 18.21
CA ALA A 30 2.16 3.80 17.08
C ALA A 30 0.85 3.01 16.93
N VAL A 31 0.35 2.86 15.69
CA VAL A 31 -0.87 2.09 15.39
C VAL A 31 -0.82 0.65 15.94
N SER A 32 0.35 0.14 16.35
CA SER A 32 0.47 -1.12 17.10
C SER A 32 -0.43 -1.17 18.34
N ASP A 33 -0.61 -0.05 19.03
CA ASP A 33 -1.27 -0.03 20.35
C ASP A 33 -2.80 -0.01 20.23
N ILE A 34 -3.32 0.37 19.07
CA ILE A 34 -4.77 0.39 18.77
C ILE A 34 -5.21 -0.99 18.27
N VAL A 35 -4.40 -1.63 17.42
CA VAL A 35 -4.62 -3.02 16.98
C VAL A 35 -4.58 -3.98 18.16
N GLN A 36 -3.69 -3.75 19.13
CA GLN A 36 -3.64 -4.55 20.36
C GLN A 36 -4.90 -4.40 21.22
N SER A 37 -5.51 -3.21 21.26
CA SER A 37 -6.78 -2.97 21.97
C SER A 37 -7.97 -3.66 21.30
N ILE A 38 -7.96 -3.79 19.96
CA ILE A 38 -9.00 -4.49 19.20
C ILE A 38 -8.83 -6.01 19.31
N HIS A 39 -7.61 -6.51 19.40
CA HIS A 39 -7.33 -7.94 19.66
C HIS A 39 -7.68 -8.40 21.08
N ASN A 40 -7.75 -7.49 22.05
CA ASN A 40 -8.08 -7.79 23.44
C ASN A 40 -9.59 -7.73 23.74
N ASP A 41 -10.45 -7.56 22.73
CA ASP A 41 -11.90 -7.66 22.87
C ASP A 41 -12.38 -9.08 22.48
N PRO A 42 -12.67 -9.97 23.44
CA PRO A 42 -13.09 -11.34 23.17
C PRO A 42 -14.52 -11.45 22.61
N SER A 43 -15.25 -10.34 22.43
CA SER A 43 -16.63 -10.37 21.91
C SER A 43 -16.72 -10.51 20.38
N ILE A 44 -15.61 -10.36 19.64
CA ILE A 44 -15.59 -10.35 18.17
C ILE A 44 -15.28 -11.73 17.55
N PHE A 45 -14.71 -12.68 18.29
CA PHE A 45 -14.41 -14.03 17.78
C PHE A 45 -15.32 -15.08 18.43
N LYS A 46 -16.38 -15.50 17.71
CA LYS A 46 -17.06 -16.76 17.99
C LYS A 46 -16.39 -17.92 17.25
N SER A 47 -15.81 -18.80 18.06
CA SER A 47 -15.57 -20.24 17.86
C SER A 47 -14.50 -20.67 16.85
N GLY A 48 -13.48 -21.33 17.40
CA GLY A 48 -13.00 -22.60 16.85
C GLY A 48 -11.49 -22.70 16.65
N ALA A 49 -10.79 -23.12 17.70
CA ALA A 49 -9.58 -23.96 17.72
C ALA A 49 -8.54 -23.46 18.74
N THR A 50 -8.44 -24.18 19.84
CA THR A 50 -7.39 -24.07 20.84
C THR A 50 -6.09 -24.68 20.32
N CYS A 51 -4.96 -23.97 20.45
CA CYS A 51 -3.62 -24.57 20.46
C CYS A 51 -2.69 -23.79 21.41
N PRO A 52 -1.69 -24.45 22.03
CA PRO A 52 -1.21 -24.10 23.36
C PRO A 52 -0.13 -23.00 23.36
N PHE A 53 -0.20 -22.17 24.40
CA PHE A 53 0.82 -21.21 24.78
C PHE A 53 2.15 -21.89 25.11
N ILE A 54 3.26 -21.41 24.51
CA ILE A 54 4.61 -21.62 25.03
C ILE A 54 5.03 -20.35 25.77
N SER A 55 5.21 -20.49 27.08
CA SER A 55 5.85 -19.49 27.94
C SER A 55 7.35 -19.50 27.69
N SER A 56 7.95 -18.33 27.48
CA SER A 56 9.38 -18.15 27.72
C SER A 56 9.66 -16.80 28.37
N SER A 57 10.55 -16.87 29.34
CA SER A 57 10.93 -15.90 30.36
C SER A 57 11.60 -14.64 29.83
N LEU A 58 11.34 -13.51 30.50
CA LEU A 58 12.05 -12.25 30.32
C LEU A 58 13.54 -12.40 30.70
N SER A 59 14.43 -11.99 29.80
CA SER A 59 15.79 -11.59 30.13
C SER A 59 15.93 -10.08 29.96
N THR A 60 16.30 -9.40 31.03
CA THR A 60 16.60 -7.97 31.10
C THR A 60 17.81 -7.65 30.21
N GLN A 61 17.61 -6.82 29.18
CA GLN A 61 18.71 -6.15 28.48
C GLN A 61 18.49 -4.64 28.53
N THR A 62 19.46 -3.98 29.16
CA THR A 62 19.75 -2.56 29.08
C THR A 62 19.95 -2.15 27.62
N LEU A 63 19.16 -1.19 27.14
CA LEU A 63 19.31 -0.62 25.81
C LEU A 63 19.55 0.89 25.90
N THR A 64 20.82 1.22 25.71
CA THR A 64 21.35 2.36 24.96
C THR A 64 20.30 3.19 24.20
N THR A 65 20.31 4.49 24.47
CA THR A 65 19.57 5.55 23.78
C THR A 65 19.75 5.46 22.26
N GLN A 66 18.72 4.98 21.56
CA GLN A 66 18.63 5.05 20.11
C GLN A 66 18.37 6.49 19.64
N PRO A 67 18.80 6.86 18.43
CA PRO A 67 18.49 8.17 17.85
C PRO A 67 16.98 8.36 17.76
N THR A 68 16.52 9.56 18.12
CA THR A 68 15.11 9.95 18.15
C THR A 68 14.40 9.62 16.83
N SER A 69 13.37 8.78 16.94
CA SER A 69 12.44 8.42 15.86
C SER A 69 11.84 9.70 15.25
N GLN A 70 12.33 10.15 14.09
CA GLN A 70 11.64 11.18 13.32
C GLN A 70 10.25 10.65 12.97
N SER A 71 9.19 11.35 13.41
CA SER A 71 7.83 10.98 13.06
C SER A 71 7.64 11.13 11.55
N LEU A 72 7.06 10.10 10.92
CA LEU A 72 6.69 10.17 9.51
C LEU A 72 5.61 11.24 9.33
N LYS A 73 5.80 12.13 8.34
CA LYS A 73 4.88 13.23 8.04
C LYS A 73 4.57 13.29 6.56
N ILE A 74 3.30 13.53 6.25
CA ILE A 74 2.85 13.90 4.91
C ILE A 74 3.44 15.27 4.54
N ARG A 75 4.04 15.35 3.35
CA ARG A 75 4.70 16.55 2.84
C ARG A 75 3.72 17.39 2.02
N GLN A 76 3.99 18.68 1.88
CA GLN A 76 3.20 19.56 0.99
C GLN A 76 3.18 19.07 -0.46
N VAL A 77 4.29 18.49 -0.94
CA VAL A 77 4.35 17.88 -2.27
C VAL A 77 3.45 16.65 -2.41
N ASP A 78 3.21 15.90 -1.33
CA ASP A 78 2.30 14.75 -1.35
C ASP A 78 0.84 15.22 -1.50
N ILE A 79 0.49 16.29 -0.80
CA ILE A 79 -0.82 16.96 -0.91
C ILE A 79 -1.02 17.47 -2.33
N ALA A 80 -0.05 18.22 -2.86
CA ALA A 80 -0.12 18.73 -4.23
C ALA A 80 -0.24 17.60 -5.27
N LEU A 81 0.45 16.47 -5.07
CA LEU A 81 0.34 15.30 -5.95
C LEU A 81 -1.05 14.67 -5.90
N ILE A 82 -1.66 14.54 -4.72
CA ILE A 82 -3.04 14.05 -4.56
C ILE A 82 -4.07 14.98 -5.19
N GLU A 83 -3.92 16.29 -5.04
CA GLU A 83 -4.91 17.25 -5.52
C GLU A 83 -4.81 17.47 -7.03
N LYS A 84 -3.59 17.56 -7.56
CA LYS A 84 -3.36 17.99 -8.95
C LYS A 84 -3.06 16.84 -9.92
N GLY A 85 -2.28 15.85 -9.48
CA GLY A 85 -1.73 14.83 -10.35
C GLY A 85 -2.54 13.54 -10.36
N LEU A 86 -2.61 12.86 -9.21
CA LEU A 86 -3.19 11.53 -9.06
C LEU A 86 -4.68 11.38 -9.44
N PRO A 87 -5.54 12.42 -9.44
CA PRO A 87 -6.90 12.31 -9.96
C PRO A 87 -6.95 12.01 -11.46
N HIS A 88 -5.87 12.31 -12.20
CA HIS A 88 -5.75 12.07 -13.64
C HIS A 88 -4.91 10.83 -13.99
N PHE A 89 -4.39 10.14 -12.98
CA PHE A 89 -3.60 8.93 -13.17
C PHE A 89 -4.44 7.80 -13.79
N HIS A 90 -3.98 7.21 -14.88
CA HIS A 90 -4.61 6.07 -15.54
C HIS A 90 -3.58 5.22 -16.30
N ALA A 91 -3.92 3.95 -16.54
CA ALA A 91 -3.12 3.08 -17.39
C ALA A 91 -3.29 3.48 -18.86
N ILE A 92 -2.19 3.50 -19.62
CA ILE A 92 -2.17 3.84 -21.06
C ILE A 92 -2.08 2.59 -21.94
N THR A 93 -2.09 1.41 -21.34
CA THR A 93 -2.06 0.11 -22.00
C THR A 93 -2.92 -0.88 -21.24
N GLU A 94 -3.56 -1.80 -21.96
CA GLU A 94 -4.27 -2.94 -21.38
C GLU A 94 -3.35 -4.12 -21.07
N ASN A 95 -2.16 -4.18 -21.70
CA ASN A 95 -1.15 -5.21 -21.44
C ASN A 95 -0.24 -4.83 -20.25
N TYR A 96 -0.82 -4.23 -19.21
CA TYR A 96 -0.06 -3.76 -18.06
C TYR A 96 0.65 -4.87 -17.29
N PHE A 97 0.38 -6.17 -17.53
CA PHE A 97 1.13 -7.27 -16.91
C PHE A 97 2.54 -7.43 -17.49
N GLU A 98 2.69 -7.28 -18.81
CA GLU A 98 3.99 -7.45 -19.49
C GLU A 98 4.71 -6.12 -19.71
N THR A 99 3.98 -5.01 -19.76
CA THR A 99 4.56 -3.68 -19.90
C THR A 99 5.32 -3.28 -18.63
N ARG A 100 6.54 -2.75 -18.80
CA ARG A 100 7.33 -2.21 -17.68
C ARG A 100 6.59 -1.05 -17.01
N LEU A 101 6.80 -0.88 -15.71
CA LEU A 101 6.08 0.13 -14.94
C LEU A 101 6.19 1.57 -15.49
N PRO A 102 7.38 2.05 -15.95
CA PRO A 102 7.50 3.39 -16.56
C PRO A 102 6.68 3.57 -17.83
N ASP A 103 6.39 2.47 -18.53
CA ASP A 103 5.70 2.48 -19.82
C ASP A 103 4.20 2.13 -19.68
N THR A 104 3.72 1.89 -18.44
CA THR A 104 2.36 1.38 -18.17
C THR A 104 1.32 2.47 -17.97
N PHE A 105 1.73 3.64 -17.45
CA PHE A 105 0.83 4.70 -17.00
C PHE A 105 1.19 6.06 -17.60
N ASN A 106 0.27 7.02 -17.52
CA ASN A 106 0.44 8.39 -17.98
C ASN A 106 1.34 9.25 -17.06
N TRP A 107 2.49 8.74 -16.62
CA TRP A 107 3.36 9.38 -15.61
C TRP A 107 3.71 10.83 -15.95
N ASP A 108 4.07 11.12 -17.19
CA ASP A 108 4.45 12.47 -17.62
C ASP A 108 3.27 13.46 -17.57
N GLU A 109 2.05 13.00 -17.85
CA GLU A 109 0.87 13.86 -17.69
C GLU A 109 0.66 14.21 -16.20
N VAL A 110 0.79 13.22 -15.32
CA VAL A 110 0.68 13.42 -13.87
C VAL A 110 1.77 14.36 -13.37
N ALA A 111 3.02 14.21 -13.83
CA ALA A 111 4.14 15.08 -13.48
C ALA A 111 3.93 16.52 -13.97
N SER A 112 3.42 16.68 -15.20
CA SER A 112 3.11 17.98 -15.76
C SER A 112 2.01 18.69 -14.98
N ARG A 113 0.98 17.97 -14.55
CA ARG A 113 -0.13 18.53 -13.74
C ARG A 113 0.29 18.91 -12.33
N LEU A 114 1.21 18.16 -11.73
CA LEU A 114 1.78 18.50 -10.43
C LEU A 114 2.41 19.90 -10.46
N GLY A 115 3.13 20.23 -11.53
CA GLY A 115 3.73 21.56 -11.77
C GLY A 115 5.25 21.58 -11.59
N LYS A 116 5.91 22.55 -12.24
CA LYS A 116 7.38 22.68 -12.28
C LYS A 116 7.98 23.08 -10.93
N GLU A 117 7.19 23.72 -10.07
CA GLU A 117 7.60 24.19 -8.74
C GLU A 117 7.78 23.04 -7.75
N TRP A 118 7.12 21.91 -7.97
CA TRP A 118 7.12 20.77 -7.07
C TRP A 118 8.21 19.78 -7.43
N ALA A 119 8.91 19.30 -6.41
CA ALA A 119 9.87 18.21 -6.47
C ALA A 119 9.65 17.25 -5.30
N GLY A 120 9.93 15.98 -5.53
CA GLY A 120 9.72 14.96 -4.52
C GLY A 120 10.20 13.59 -4.99
N GLU A 121 10.28 12.69 -4.02
CA GLU A 121 10.50 11.27 -4.22
C GLU A 121 9.38 10.51 -3.52
N TRP A 122 8.81 9.54 -4.23
CA TRP A 122 7.74 8.65 -3.78
C TRP A 122 8.17 7.20 -3.99
N TYR A 123 7.49 6.31 -3.28
CA TYR A 123 7.81 4.89 -3.32
C TYR A 123 6.66 4.10 -3.90
N ILE A 124 6.94 3.27 -4.90
CA ILE A 124 5.95 2.42 -5.54
C ILE A 124 6.19 0.96 -5.18
N VAL A 125 5.10 0.26 -4.90
CA VAL A 125 5.06 -1.21 -4.88
C VAL A 125 4.14 -1.66 -6.00
N ALA A 126 4.66 -2.50 -6.90
CA ALA A 126 3.89 -3.10 -7.98
C ALA A 126 3.89 -4.62 -7.82
N PHE A 127 2.70 -5.20 -7.79
CA PHE A 127 2.45 -6.63 -7.62
C PHE A 127 1.87 -7.17 -8.92
N ARG A 128 2.70 -7.89 -9.68
CA ARG A 128 2.28 -8.60 -10.88
C ARG A 128 1.98 -10.03 -10.50
N SER A 129 0.79 -10.53 -10.83
CA SER A 129 0.39 -11.87 -10.44
C SER A 129 -0.27 -12.64 -11.57
N VAL A 130 -0.04 -13.96 -11.56
CA VAL A 130 -0.84 -14.94 -12.29
C VAL A 130 -1.66 -15.68 -11.24
N ARG A 131 -2.97 -15.51 -11.29
CA ARG A 131 -3.87 -16.14 -10.32
C ARG A 131 -3.99 -17.64 -10.60
N ASN A 132 -4.05 -18.42 -9.52
CA ASN A 132 -4.34 -19.84 -9.59
C ASN A 132 -5.75 -20.08 -10.17
N ASP A 133 -5.96 -21.18 -10.92
CA ASP A 133 -7.28 -21.51 -11.48
C ASP A 133 -8.33 -21.86 -10.43
N ARG A 134 -7.89 -22.33 -9.25
CA ARG A 134 -8.71 -22.69 -8.10
C ARG A 134 -8.76 -21.59 -7.04
N ALA A 135 -8.20 -20.42 -7.30
CA ALA A 135 -8.18 -19.33 -6.34
C ALA A 135 -9.61 -18.92 -5.94
N ASP A 136 -9.81 -18.72 -4.64
CA ASP A 136 -11.04 -18.13 -4.13
C ASP A 136 -10.99 -16.61 -4.34
N ALA A 137 -11.64 -16.16 -5.42
CA ALA A 137 -11.66 -14.75 -5.79
C ALA A 137 -12.34 -13.86 -4.74
N LYS A 138 -13.35 -14.38 -4.01
CA LYS A 138 -14.04 -13.63 -2.97
C LYS A 138 -13.11 -13.45 -1.77
N ALA A 139 -12.43 -14.50 -1.33
CA ALA A 139 -11.46 -14.42 -0.24
C ALA A 139 -10.31 -13.46 -0.56
N LEU A 140 -9.81 -13.48 -1.80
CA LEU A 140 -8.81 -12.52 -2.27
C LEU A 140 -9.31 -11.07 -2.20
N TYR A 141 -10.49 -10.80 -2.76
CA TYR A 141 -11.05 -9.45 -2.77
C TYR A 141 -11.29 -8.92 -1.34
N GLU A 142 -11.78 -9.77 -0.43
CA GLU A 142 -11.97 -9.41 0.97
C GLU A 142 -10.64 -9.14 1.68
N ALA A 143 -9.63 -9.98 1.48
CA ALA A 143 -8.30 -9.80 2.05
C ALA A 143 -7.62 -8.53 1.54
N ASP A 144 -7.67 -8.27 0.22
CA ASP A 144 -7.12 -7.07 -0.39
C ASP A 144 -7.88 -5.82 0.07
N GLY A 145 -9.20 -5.88 0.20
CA GLY A 145 -10.01 -4.78 0.74
C GLY A 145 -9.64 -4.42 2.18
N LEU A 146 -9.42 -5.42 3.03
CA LEU A 146 -8.97 -5.22 4.41
C LEU A 146 -7.55 -4.65 4.48
N ALA A 147 -6.62 -5.18 3.69
CA ALA A 147 -5.26 -4.67 3.60
C ALA A 147 -5.25 -3.23 3.07
N HIS A 148 -6.03 -2.91 2.03
CA HIS A 148 -6.14 -1.55 1.50
C HIS A 148 -6.69 -0.57 2.54
N LYS A 149 -7.75 -0.94 3.27
CA LYS A 149 -8.28 -0.12 4.37
C LYS A 149 -7.22 0.12 5.45
N GLU A 150 -6.51 -0.93 5.84
CA GLU A 150 -5.42 -0.85 6.83
C GLU A 150 -4.24 0.00 6.33
N ALA A 151 -3.96 0.03 5.02
CA ALA A 151 -2.95 0.90 4.41
C ALA A 151 -3.34 2.38 4.51
N ILE A 152 -4.61 2.70 4.23
CA ILE A 152 -5.15 4.05 4.40
C ILE A 152 -5.02 4.49 5.86
N GLU A 153 -5.46 3.66 6.80
CA GLU A 153 -5.38 3.94 8.25
C GLU A 153 -3.93 4.01 8.76
N SER A 154 -3.01 3.29 8.11
CA SER A 154 -1.58 3.38 8.39
C SER A 154 -0.94 4.64 7.82
N GLY A 155 -1.64 5.43 7.02
CA GLY A 155 -1.20 6.72 6.48
C GLY A 155 -0.10 6.62 5.42
N GLY A 156 0.00 7.66 4.59
CA GLY A 156 1.03 7.79 3.56
C GLY A 156 0.82 6.96 2.29
N LEU A 157 -0.27 6.18 2.20
CA LEU A 157 -0.78 5.70 0.92
C LEU A 157 -1.38 6.90 0.16
N LEU A 158 -0.92 7.13 -1.07
CA LEU A 158 -1.40 8.22 -1.93
C LEU A 158 -2.32 7.69 -3.03
N LYS A 159 -1.96 6.53 -3.59
CA LYS A 159 -2.69 5.89 -4.68
C LYS A 159 -2.73 4.38 -4.47
N TYR A 160 -3.89 3.79 -4.71
CA TYR A 160 -4.04 2.35 -4.92
C TYR A 160 -4.73 2.11 -6.27
N TRP A 161 -4.13 1.26 -7.09
CA TRP A 161 -4.60 0.94 -8.42
C TRP A 161 -4.52 -0.56 -8.64
N TYR A 162 -5.52 -1.15 -9.28
CA TYR A 162 -5.39 -2.49 -9.85
C TYR A 162 -6.19 -2.62 -11.15
N GLY A 163 -5.65 -3.40 -12.07
CA GLY A 163 -6.26 -3.71 -13.35
C GLY A 163 -7.27 -4.86 -13.25
N SER A 164 -8.02 -5.05 -14.33
CA SER A 164 -8.85 -6.24 -14.51
C SER A 164 -8.01 -7.51 -14.58
N LEU A 165 -8.54 -8.63 -14.11
CA LEU A 165 -7.93 -9.91 -14.40
C LEU A 165 -8.14 -10.27 -15.87
N ASN A 166 -7.06 -10.49 -16.62
CA ASN A 166 -7.18 -10.86 -18.04
C ASN A 166 -7.47 -12.37 -18.23
N GLU A 167 -7.69 -12.79 -19.48
CA GLU A 167 -8.00 -14.19 -19.85
C GLU A 167 -6.89 -15.18 -19.45
N ARG A 168 -5.66 -14.71 -19.30
CA ARG A 168 -4.50 -15.49 -18.84
C ARG A 168 -4.35 -15.49 -17.32
N ARG A 169 -5.38 -15.04 -16.58
CA ARG A 169 -5.39 -14.87 -15.11
C ARG A 169 -4.30 -13.91 -14.62
N GLN A 170 -3.83 -12.99 -15.45
CA GLN A 170 -2.80 -12.03 -15.10
C GLN A 170 -3.41 -10.74 -14.57
N CYS A 171 -2.77 -10.14 -13.58
CA CYS A 171 -3.16 -8.86 -13.00
C CYS A 171 -1.93 -8.02 -12.61
N LEU A 172 -2.12 -6.70 -12.55
CA LEU A 172 -1.22 -5.76 -11.90
C LEU A 172 -2.00 -5.01 -10.81
N ALA A 173 -1.49 -5.03 -9.59
CA ALA A 173 -1.88 -4.11 -8.53
C ALA A 173 -0.69 -3.21 -8.18
N MET A 174 -0.93 -1.95 -7.84
CA MET A 174 0.11 -0.97 -7.59
C MET A 174 -0.32 0.01 -6.51
N CYS A 175 0.60 0.32 -5.59
CA CYS A 175 0.45 1.37 -4.60
C CYS A 175 1.52 2.44 -4.77
N VAL A 176 1.14 3.72 -4.71
CA VAL A 176 2.06 4.86 -4.59
C VAL A 176 2.02 5.36 -3.15
N TRP A 177 3.19 5.45 -2.52
CA TRP A 177 3.38 5.86 -1.15
C TRP A 177 4.19 7.15 -1.05
N SER A 178 3.88 7.99 -0.06
CA SER A 178 4.67 9.19 0.28
C SER A 178 6.15 8.84 0.54
N SER A 179 6.40 7.69 1.19
CA SER A 179 7.76 7.17 1.38
C SER A 179 7.79 5.66 1.56
N ARG A 180 8.98 5.07 1.43
CA ARG A 180 9.22 3.65 1.73
C ARG A 180 8.88 3.29 3.18
N ASP A 181 9.07 4.21 4.11
CA ASP A 181 8.82 3.94 5.53
C ASP A 181 7.32 3.93 5.86
N PHE A 182 6.50 4.73 5.16
CA PHE A 182 5.04 4.57 5.20
C PHE A 182 4.61 3.19 4.69
N ALA A 183 5.15 2.73 3.55
CA ALA A 183 4.86 1.41 3.02
C ALA A 183 5.25 0.28 4.00
N LYS A 184 6.42 0.39 4.65
CA LYS A 184 6.84 -0.57 5.68
C LYS A 184 5.93 -0.56 6.90
N LEU A 185 5.40 0.60 7.29
CA LEU A 185 4.51 0.71 8.44
C LEU A 185 3.20 -0.05 8.19
N ALA A 186 2.62 0.10 6.99
CA ALA A 186 1.40 -0.58 6.59
C ALA A 186 1.60 -2.10 6.42
N THR A 187 2.63 -2.51 5.69
CA THR A 187 2.90 -3.95 5.40
C THR A 187 3.17 -4.80 6.65
N ARG A 188 3.52 -4.17 7.78
CA ARG A 188 3.72 -4.86 9.07
C ARG A 188 2.42 -5.12 9.83
N LYS A 189 1.27 -4.66 9.34
CA LYS A 189 -0.01 -4.76 10.04
C LYS A 189 -0.73 -6.09 9.75
N PRO A 190 -1.65 -6.54 10.63
CA PRO A 190 -2.21 -7.89 10.55
C PRO A 190 -2.92 -8.20 9.23
N TYR A 191 -3.71 -7.28 8.68
CA TYR A 191 -4.45 -7.56 7.45
C TYR A 191 -3.53 -7.64 6.22
N HIS A 192 -2.48 -6.83 6.14
CA HIS A 192 -1.43 -7.00 5.13
C HIS A 192 -0.68 -8.32 5.25
N ARG A 193 -0.38 -8.75 6.48
CA ARG A 193 0.26 -10.05 6.71
C ARG A 193 -0.66 -11.20 6.31
N LEU A 194 -1.95 -11.10 6.61
CA LEU A 194 -2.96 -12.05 6.20
C LEU A 194 -3.04 -12.14 4.66
N ALA A 195 -3.22 -11.00 3.98
CA ALA A 195 -3.26 -10.96 2.51
C ALA A 195 -1.97 -11.53 1.90
N SER A 196 -0.80 -11.20 2.47
CA SER A 196 0.49 -11.74 2.03
C SER A 196 0.59 -13.25 2.24
N SER A 197 0.03 -13.79 3.33
CA SER A 197 0.04 -15.23 3.61
C SER A 197 -0.83 -16.04 2.65
N LEU A 198 -1.91 -15.44 2.14
CA LEU A 198 -2.78 -16.06 1.14
C LEU A 198 -2.11 -16.12 -0.24
N ALA A 199 -1.08 -15.30 -0.49
CA ALA A 199 -0.49 -15.16 -1.81
C ALA A 199 0.09 -16.48 -2.36
N SER A 200 0.70 -17.32 -1.51
CA SER A 200 1.29 -18.59 -1.93
C SER A 200 0.27 -19.64 -2.37
N GLU A 201 -0.98 -19.54 -1.91
CA GLU A 201 -2.06 -20.46 -2.27
C GLU A 201 -2.89 -19.92 -3.45
N MET A 202 -3.08 -18.61 -3.49
CA MET A 202 -4.00 -17.96 -4.42
C MET A 202 -3.36 -17.59 -5.77
N TYR A 203 -2.03 -17.52 -5.85
CA TYR A 203 -1.31 -17.19 -7.07
C TYR A 203 -0.45 -18.37 -7.55
N GLU A 204 -0.52 -18.65 -8.85
CA GLU A 204 0.39 -19.57 -9.53
C GLU A 204 1.81 -18.98 -9.55
N SER A 205 1.90 -17.68 -9.79
CA SER A 205 3.15 -16.93 -9.65
C SER A 205 2.86 -15.47 -9.34
N TYR A 206 3.83 -14.79 -8.72
CA TYR A 206 3.79 -13.35 -8.56
C TYR A 206 5.20 -12.75 -8.51
N THR A 207 5.30 -11.48 -8.86
CA THR A 207 6.49 -10.65 -8.71
C THR A 207 6.13 -9.39 -7.95
N LEU A 208 6.95 -9.03 -6.96
CA LEU A 208 6.82 -7.80 -6.20
C LEU A 208 7.96 -6.85 -6.56
N GLU A 209 7.64 -5.85 -7.37
CA GLU A 209 8.57 -4.81 -7.79
C GLU A 209 8.51 -3.61 -6.83
N ARG A 210 9.65 -2.96 -6.66
CA ARG A 210 9.79 -1.75 -5.86
C ARG A 210 10.43 -0.70 -6.73
N TRP A 211 9.88 0.50 -6.73
CA TRP A 211 10.38 1.59 -7.54
C TRP A 211 10.46 2.88 -6.73
N SER A 212 11.47 3.69 -7.01
CA SER A 212 11.47 5.11 -6.69
C SER A 212 10.82 5.87 -7.85
N LEU A 213 9.89 6.77 -7.52
CA LEU A 213 9.28 7.73 -8.43
C LEU A 213 9.80 9.11 -8.03
N THR A 214 10.63 9.74 -8.86
CA THR A 214 11.29 11.01 -8.53
C THR A 214 10.91 12.08 -9.53
N LYS A 215 10.73 13.31 -9.06
CA LYS A 215 10.60 14.52 -9.89
C LYS A 215 11.48 15.62 -9.34
N HIS A 216 12.26 16.27 -10.19
CA HIS A 216 13.07 17.42 -9.82
C HIS A 216 12.36 18.76 -10.13
N VAL A 217 12.83 19.83 -9.50
CA VAL A 217 12.33 21.19 -9.72
C VAL A 217 12.62 21.58 -11.18
N GLY A 218 11.65 22.24 -11.82
CA GLY A 218 11.74 22.68 -13.22
C GLY A 218 11.27 21.64 -14.24
N GLU A 219 11.18 20.37 -13.85
CA GLU A 219 10.77 19.27 -14.73
C GLU A 219 9.25 19.12 -14.83
N THR A 220 8.80 18.45 -15.89
CA THR A 220 7.40 18.05 -16.12
C THR A 220 7.28 16.55 -16.37
N VAL A 221 8.29 15.77 -15.97
CA VAL A 221 8.36 14.32 -16.15
C VAL A 221 8.68 13.65 -14.81
N PHE A 222 8.35 12.37 -14.69
CA PHE A 222 8.81 11.54 -13.58
C PHE A 222 9.95 10.63 -14.03
N HIS A 223 10.91 10.42 -13.13
CA HIS A 223 11.97 9.43 -13.27
C HIS A 223 11.64 8.23 -12.41
N LEU A 224 11.50 7.05 -13.03
CA LEU A 224 11.22 5.79 -12.34
C LEU A 224 12.46 4.91 -12.32
N ASN A 225 12.91 4.54 -11.12
CA ASN A 225 14.06 3.65 -10.92
C ASN A 225 13.65 2.43 -10.13
N GLN A 226 13.93 1.23 -10.63
CA GLN A 226 13.66 -0.02 -9.93
C GLN A 226 14.69 -0.22 -8.80
N LEU A 227 14.24 -0.68 -7.62
CA LEU A 227 15.01 -0.80 -6.38
C LEU A 227 15.32 -2.25 -5.99
#